data_AF-A0AAJ2R4I2-F1
#
_entry.id   AF-A0AAJ2R4I2-F1
#
_cell.length_a   1.000
_cell.length_b   1.000
_cell.length_c   1.000
_cell.angle_alpha   90.00
_cell.angle_beta   90.00
_cell.angle_gamma   90.00
#
_symmetry.space_group_name_H-M   'P 1'
#
loop_
_entity.id
_entity.type
_entity.pdbx_description
1 polymer ?
#
loop_
_entity_poly.entity_id
_entity_poly.type
_entity_poly.pdbx_seq_one_letter_code
_entity_poly.pdbx_strand_id
1 'polypeptide(L)'
;MKTAQALLYFFLSGERFAKMAARHSLFVNIKAPDLHARWLEGTWPKPAETEQSIKFSRQQLSDLRAGFWQSALWVIAILILAIAFLLGMGKSLPLSTDWKWLAMAGGALAAWGTIFQLTHVPMTWGGESVFELLRPPLFLLLFVPGSVLALAGTLA
;
A
#
# COMPACT_ATOMS: atom_id res chain seq x y z
N MET A 1 -4.32 12.23 -11.35
CA MET A 1 -3.75 12.36 -9.99
C MET A 1 -2.23 12.15 -10.06
N LYS A 2 -1.42 12.90 -9.31
CA LYS A 2 0.04 12.66 -9.27
C LYS A 2 0.36 11.55 -8.27
N THR A 3 0.58 10.33 -8.76
CA THR A 3 0.80 9.12 -7.94
C THR A 3 1.94 9.26 -6.94
N ALA A 4 3.04 9.94 -7.30
CA ALA A 4 4.16 10.21 -6.39
C ALA A 4 3.76 11.06 -5.17
N GLN A 5 2.91 12.08 -5.35
CA GLN A 5 2.42 12.90 -4.23
C GLN A 5 1.47 12.10 -3.33
N ALA A 6 0.66 11.23 -3.92
CA ALA A 6 -0.21 10.32 -3.18
C ALA A 6 0.58 9.31 -2.33
N LEU A 7 1.68 8.77 -2.85
CA LEU A 7 2.60 7.92 -2.07
C LEU A 7 3.25 8.69 -0.91
N LEU A 8 3.73 9.91 -1.15
CA LEU A 8 4.32 10.71 -0.08
C LEU A 8 3.32 11.02 1.02
N TYR A 9 2.09 11.41 0.67
CA TYR A 9 1.06 11.68 1.67
C TYR A 9 0.54 10.41 2.33
N PHE A 10 0.57 9.26 1.63
CA PHE A 10 0.26 7.96 2.23
C PHE A 10 1.14 7.69 3.44
N PHE A 11 2.41 8.08 3.45
CA PHE A 11 3.27 7.95 4.63
C PHE A 11 3.22 9.17 5.56
N LEU A 12 3.24 10.39 5.02
CA LEU A 12 3.56 11.59 5.79
C LEU A 12 2.34 12.40 6.27
N SER A 13 1.19 12.32 5.60
CA SER A 13 0.06 13.19 5.94
C SER A 13 -1.29 12.62 5.49
N GLY A 14 -2.01 12.00 6.43
CA GLY A 14 -3.33 11.45 6.16
C GLY A 14 -4.38 12.50 5.79
N GLU A 15 -4.26 13.72 6.33
CA GLU A 15 -5.12 14.85 5.96
C GLU A 15 -4.97 15.27 4.50
N ARG A 16 -3.71 15.48 4.07
CA ARG A 16 -3.44 15.89 2.68
C ARG A 16 -3.81 14.78 1.70
N PHE A 17 -3.58 13.53 2.11
CA PHE A 17 -4.03 12.37 1.36
C PHE A 17 -5.55 12.34 1.20
N ALA A 18 -6.30 12.43 2.29
CA ALA A 18 -7.75 12.33 2.26
C ALA A 18 -8.40 13.45 1.45
N LYS A 19 -7.88 14.68 1.57
CA LYS A 19 -8.34 15.82 0.73
C LYS A 19 -8.08 15.59 -0.75
N MET A 20 -6.90 15.05 -1.10
CA MET A 20 -6.56 14.74 -2.49
C MET A 20 -7.39 13.57 -3.03
N ALA A 21 -7.60 12.53 -2.24
CA ALA A 21 -8.41 11.37 -2.61
C ALA A 21 -9.89 11.74 -2.79
N ALA A 22 -10.44 12.56 -1.89
CA ALA A 22 -11.78 13.10 -2.03
C ALA A 22 -11.94 13.93 -3.31
N ARG A 23 -10.99 14.83 -3.60
CA ARG A 23 -11.00 15.61 -4.86
C ARG A 23 -10.94 14.71 -6.09
N HIS A 24 -10.12 13.66 -6.06
CA HIS A 24 -10.03 12.72 -7.17
C HIS A 24 -11.33 11.94 -7.35
N SER A 25 -11.91 11.44 -6.26
CA SER A 25 -13.20 10.74 -6.29
C SER A 25 -14.32 11.63 -6.81
N LEU A 26 -14.39 12.89 -6.38
CA LEU A 26 -15.36 13.85 -6.92
C LEU A 26 -15.15 14.03 -8.43
N PHE A 27 -13.91 14.20 -8.89
CA PHE A 27 -13.61 14.34 -10.32
C PHE A 27 -14.01 13.10 -11.14
N VAL A 28 -13.79 11.91 -10.61
CA VAL A 28 -14.23 10.65 -11.22
C VAL A 28 -15.75 10.59 -11.29
N ASN A 29 -16.43 10.94 -10.21
CA ASN A 29 -17.89 10.89 -10.11
C ASN A 29 -18.58 11.90 -11.04
N ILE A 30 -17.96 13.05 -11.34
CA ILE A 30 -18.50 14.03 -12.32
C ILE A 30 -18.72 13.40 -13.70
N LYS A 31 -18.04 12.30 -14.06
CA LYS A 31 -18.26 11.61 -15.33
C LYS A 31 -19.67 11.01 -15.44
N ALA A 32 -20.36 10.78 -14.33
CA ALA A 32 -21.74 10.29 -14.34
C ALA A 32 -22.69 11.39 -14.87
N PRO A 33 -23.61 11.10 -15.81
CA PRO A 33 -24.42 12.12 -16.49
C PRO A 33 -25.26 12.99 -15.54
N ASP A 34 -25.77 12.40 -14.46
CA ASP A 34 -26.57 13.05 -13.42
C ASP A 34 -25.74 14.03 -12.58
N LEU A 35 -24.54 13.64 -12.18
CA LEU A 35 -23.62 14.47 -11.41
C LEU A 35 -22.99 15.56 -12.28
N HIS A 36 -22.72 15.27 -13.55
CA HIS A 36 -22.25 16.27 -14.51
C HIS A 36 -23.26 17.39 -14.69
N ALA A 37 -24.55 17.07 -14.87
CA ALA A 37 -25.62 18.06 -15.00
C ALA A 37 -25.69 18.96 -13.76
N ARG A 38 -25.68 18.37 -12.56
CA ARG A 38 -25.67 19.13 -11.29
C ARG A 38 -24.42 19.98 -11.09
N TRP A 39 -23.27 19.54 -11.60
CA TRP A 39 -22.03 20.31 -11.59
C TRP A 39 -22.11 21.53 -12.52
N LEU A 40 -22.66 21.36 -13.74
CA LEU A 40 -22.90 22.47 -14.67
C LEU A 40 -23.87 23.52 -14.10
N GLU A 41 -24.88 23.07 -13.35
CA GLU A 41 -25.82 23.94 -12.64
C GLU A 41 -25.22 24.63 -11.40
N GLY A 42 -23.98 24.29 -11.02
CA GLY A 42 -23.33 24.81 -9.81
C GLY A 42 -23.93 24.30 -8.50
N THR A 43 -24.77 23.27 -8.54
CA THR A 43 -25.46 22.72 -7.36
C THR A 43 -24.69 21.57 -6.69
N TRP A 44 -23.57 21.15 -7.29
CA TRP A 44 -22.71 20.08 -6.83
C TRP A 44 -21.23 20.38 -7.09
N PRO A 45 -20.30 20.04 -6.18
CA PRO A 45 -20.52 19.32 -4.92
C PRO A 45 -20.95 20.24 -3.78
N LYS A 46 -21.86 19.77 -2.92
CA LYS A 46 -22.23 20.48 -1.69
C LYS A 46 -21.10 20.36 -0.64
N PRO A 47 -20.99 21.33 0.30
CA PRO A 47 -20.00 21.25 1.38
C PRO A 47 -20.08 19.94 2.18
N ALA A 48 -21.30 19.49 2.51
CA ALA A 48 -21.54 18.25 3.25
C ALA A 48 -21.09 16.99 2.49
N GLU A 49 -21.33 16.94 1.16
CA GLU A 49 -20.90 15.81 0.31
C GLU A 49 -19.36 15.75 0.21
N THR A 50 -18.72 16.92 0.16
CA THR A 50 -17.25 17.03 0.15
C THR A 50 -16.66 16.55 1.48
N GLU A 51 -17.24 16.96 2.61
CA GLU A 51 -16.80 16.53 3.94
C GLU A 51 -16.98 15.02 4.15
N GLN A 52 -18.11 14.46 3.70
CA GLN A 52 -18.35 13.02 3.71
C GLN A 52 -17.32 12.27 2.86
N SER A 53 -16.99 12.77 1.67
CA SER A 53 -15.95 12.18 0.81
C SER A 53 -14.57 12.22 1.45
N ILE A 54 -14.22 13.30 2.15
CA ILE A 54 -12.97 13.38 2.93
C ILE A 54 -12.96 12.35 4.06
N LYS A 55 -14.05 12.24 4.83
CA LYS A 55 -14.16 11.26 5.92
C LYS A 55 -14.03 9.83 5.41
N PHE A 56 -14.70 9.50 4.31
CA PHE A 56 -14.59 8.20 3.66
C PHE A 56 -13.17 7.92 3.16
N SER A 57 -12.52 8.93 2.57
CA SER A 57 -11.12 8.82 2.12
C SER A 57 -10.14 8.62 3.28
N ARG A 58 -10.40 9.20 4.46
CA ARG A 58 -9.60 8.94 5.67
C ARG A 58 -9.75 7.50 6.14
N GLN A 59 -10.98 6.97 6.15
CA GLN A 59 -11.22 5.59 6.55
C GLN A 59 -10.46 4.62 5.63
N GLN A 60 -10.59 4.79 4.32
CA GLN A 60 -9.91 3.93 3.35
C GLN A 60 -8.38 4.04 3.43
N LEU A 61 -7.84 5.23 3.73
CA LEU A 61 -6.42 5.37 4.02
C LEU A 61 -6.02 4.56 5.26
N SER A 62 -6.83 4.62 6.32
CA SER A 62 -6.59 3.85 7.55
C SER A 62 -6.57 2.36 7.25
N ASP A 63 -7.55 1.87 6.50
CA ASP A 63 -7.67 0.46 6.13
C ASP A 63 -6.49 0.02 5.24
N LEU A 64 -6.11 0.84 4.25
CA LEU A 64 -4.95 0.56 3.39
C LEU A 64 -3.64 0.53 4.17
N ARG A 65 -3.44 1.45 5.11
CA ARG A 65 -2.27 1.46 6.01
C ARG A 65 -2.29 0.25 6.94
N ALA A 66 -3.44 -0.09 7.50
CA ALA A 66 -3.59 -1.28 8.34
C ALA A 66 -3.21 -2.54 7.57
N GLY A 67 -3.73 -2.73 6.35
CA GLY A 67 -3.34 -3.85 5.49
C GLY A 67 -1.86 -3.86 5.14
N PHE A 68 -1.29 -2.68 4.84
CA PHE A 68 0.14 -2.53 4.57
C PHE A 68 0.99 -2.98 5.77
N TRP A 69 0.72 -2.49 6.97
CA TRP A 69 1.49 -2.84 8.17
C TRP A 69 1.19 -4.24 8.71
N GLN A 70 -0.05 -4.72 8.57
CA GLN A 70 -0.42 -6.09 8.94
C GLN A 70 0.32 -7.11 8.06
N SER A 71 0.55 -6.79 6.80
CA SER A 71 1.38 -7.62 5.91
C SER A 71 2.83 -7.69 6.39
N ALA A 72 3.37 -6.60 6.94
CA ALA A 72 4.70 -6.60 7.57
C ALA A 72 4.74 -7.54 8.79
N LEU A 73 3.71 -7.50 9.63
CA LEU A 73 3.58 -8.39 10.80
C LEU A 73 3.52 -9.86 10.38
N TRP A 74 2.82 -10.18 9.30
CA TRP A 74 2.80 -11.53 8.74
C TRP A 74 4.20 -11.99 8.29
N VAL A 75 4.96 -11.12 7.61
CA VAL A 75 6.35 -11.44 7.25
C VAL A 75 7.20 -11.72 8.48
N ILE A 76 7.11 -10.87 9.51
CA ILE A 76 7.85 -11.04 10.76
C ILE A 76 7.48 -12.37 11.42
N ALA A 77 6.19 -12.69 11.51
CA ALA A 77 5.73 -13.96 12.08
C ALA A 77 6.28 -15.17 11.32
N ILE A 78 6.23 -15.15 9.99
CA ILE A 78 6.77 -16.22 9.14
C ILE A 78 8.30 -16.36 9.32
N LEU A 79 9.03 -15.24 9.39
CA LEU A 79 10.46 -15.24 9.63
C LEU A 79 10.82 -15.85 11.00
N ILE A 80 10.09 -15.48 12.06
CA ILE A 80 10.28 -16.06 13.40
C ILE A 80 10.06 -17.56 13.37
N LEU A 81 9.00 -18.03 12.70
CA LEU A 81 8.71 -19.46 12.56
C LEU A 81 9.81 -20.18 11.78
N ALA A 82 10.31 -19.59 10.68
CA ALA A 82 11.39 -20.15 9.90
C ALA A 82 12.70 -20.26 10.71
N ILE A 83 13.03 -19.22 11.48
CA ILE A 83 14.20 -19.20 12.38
C ILE A 83 14.06 -20.28 13.46
N ALA A 84 12.91 -20.36 14.13
CA ALA A 84 12.64 -21.36 15.16
C ALA A 84 12.76 -22.78 14.60
N PHE A 85 12.25 -23.02 13.39
CA PHE A 85 12.37 -24.30 12.69
C PHE A 85 13.83 -24.66 12.38
N LEU A 86 14.62 -23.72 11.86
CA LEU A 86 16.04 -23.94 11.58
C LEU A 86 16.84 -24.26 12.84
N LEU A 87 16.60 -23.53 13.93
CA LEU A 87 17.24 -23.77 15.22
C LEU A 87 16.83 -25.13 15.81
N GLY A 88 15.55 -25.53 15.68
CA GLY A 88 15.07 -26.86 16.08
C GLY A 88 15.73 -28.01 15.30
N MET A 89 16.20 -27.76 14.07
CA MET A 89 16.99 -28.70 13.28
C MET A 89 18.50 -28.65 13.60
N GLY A 90 18.94 -27.82 14.54
CA GLY A 90 20.36 -27.62 14.87
C GLY A 90 21.16 -26.88 13.79
N LYS A 91 20.49 -26.19 12.86
CA LYS A 91 21.18 -25.40 11.82
C LYS A 91 21.57 -24.03 12.37
N SER A 92 22.79 -23.60 12.06
CA SER A 92 23.25 -22.24 12.36
C SER A 92 22.51 -21.22 11.50
N LEU A 93 22.12 -20.10 12.09
CA LEU A 93 21.56 -18.98 11.33
C LEU A 93 22.62 -18.40 10.38
N PRO A 94 22.25 -18.05 9.13
CA PRO A 94 23.18 -17.49 8.15
C PRO A 94 23.61 -16.05 8.47
N LEU A 95 23.49 -15.60 9.71
CA LEU A 95 23.86 -14.26 10.18
C LEU A 95 25.38 -14.06 10.31
N SER A 96 26.17 -15.13 10.19
CA SER A 96 27.63 -15.10 10.36
C SER A 96 28.42 -14.72 9.10
N THR A 97 27.76 -14.54 7.95
CA THR A 97 28.41 -14.11 6.70
C THR A 97 27.92 -12.72 6.34
N ASP A 98 28.85 -11.79 6.08
CA ASP A 98 28.59 -10.34 5.96
C ASP A 98 27.56 -9.94 4.90
N TRP A 99 27.13 -10.84 4.00
CA TRP A 99 26.18 -10.53 2.93
C TRP A 99 24.86 -11.34 2.95
N LYS A 100 24.80 -12.44 3.70
CA LYS A 100 23.59 -13.29 3.74
C LYS A 100 22.42 -12.65 4.47
N TRP A 101 22.70 -11.73 5.40
CA TRP A 101 21.65 -10.93 6.02
C TRP A 101 20.97 -10.00 4.99
N LEU A 102 21.68 -9.57 3.95
CA LEU A 102 21.14 -8.77 2.85
C LEU A 102 20.14 -9.59 2.03
N ALA A 103 20.45 -10.86 1.79
CA ALA A 103 19.55 -11.80 1.12
C ALA A 103 18.24 -11.98 1.91
N MET A 104 18.38 -12.15 3.22
CA MET A 104 17.25 -12.32 4.15
C MET A 104 16.40 -11.05 4.23
N ALA A 105 17.03 -9.88 4.36
CA ALA A 105 16.33 -8.58 4.41
C ALA A 105 15.62 -8.28 3.09
N GLY A 106 16.26 -8.55 1.94
CA GLY A 106 15.66 -8.40 0.63
C GLY A 106 14.46 -9.33 0.41
N GLY A 107 14.61 -10.61 0.79
CA GLY A 107 13.53 -11.60 0.74
C GLY A 107 12.34 -11.19 1.61
N ALA A 108 12.59 -10.68 2.82
CA ALA A 108 11.56 -10.16 3.71
C ALA A 108 10.82 -8.96 3.09
N LEU A 109 11.55 -8.02 2.50
CA LEU A 109 10.97 -6.84 1.84
C LEU A 109 10.08 -7.25 0.65
N ALA A 110 10.55 -8.18 -0.19
CA ALA A 110 9.78 -8.69 -1.32
C ALA A 110 8.54 -9.49 -0.87
N ALA A 111 8.68 -10.31 0.18
CA ALA A 111 7.57 -11.03 0.80
C ALA A 111 6.52 -10.07 1.35
N TRP A 112 6.94 -8.95 1.95
CA TRP A 112 6.02 -7.93 2.46
C TRP A 112 5.18 -7.35 1.34
N GLY A 113 5.81 -6.89 0.25
CA GLY A 113 5.08 -6.42 -0.92
C GLY A 113 4.08 -7.47 -1.43
N THR A 114 4.52 -8.72 -1.53
CA THR A 114 3.69 -9.83 -2.02
C THR A 114 2.47 -10.10 -1.12
N ILE A 115 2.65 -10.19 0.20
CA ILE A 115 1.54 -10.40 1.14
C ILE A 115 0.58 -9.20 1.12
N PHE A 116 1.11 -7.98 1.01
CA PHE A 116 0.29 -6.78 0.88
C PHE A 116 -0.57 -6.79 -0.39
N GLN A 117 -0.04 -7.32 -1.50
CA GLN A 117 -0.81 -7.46 -2.73
C GLN A 117 -1.86 -8.57 -2.64
N LEU A 118 -1.61 -9.63 -1.86
CA LEU A 118 -2.51 -10.78 -1.69
C LEU A 118 -3.66 -10.53 -0.70
N THR A 119 -3.46 -9.70 0.31
CA THR A 119 -4.49 -9.42 1.34
C THR A 119 -5.68 -8.66 0.74
N HIS A 120 -6.87 -9.26 0.70
CA HIS A 120 -7.99 -8.69 -0.06
C HIS A 120 -8.46 -7.33 0.53
N VAL A 121 -8.63 -6.33 -0.34
CA VAL A 121 -9.26 -5.03 -0.03
C VAL A 121 -10.41 -4.87 -1.01
N PRO A 122 -11.60 -4.39 -0.58
CA PRO A 122 -12.74 -4.23 -1.47
C PRO A 122 -12.36 -3.37 -2.68
N MET A 123 -12.54 -3.95 -3.88
CA MET A 123 -12.37 -3.23 -5.15
C MET A 123 -13.65 -2.45 -5.47
N THR A 124 -13.49 -1.23 -5.94
CA THR A 124 -14.56 -0.43 -6.54
C THR A 124 -14.80 -0.86 -7.98
N TRP A 125 -16.05 -0.79 -8.42
CA TRP A 125 -16.41 -1.02 -9.81
C TRP A 125 -15.74 0.06 -10.68
N GLY A 126 -14.61 -0.30 -11.31
CA GLY A 126 -13.86 0.55 -12.23
C GLY A 126 -12.39 0.78 -11.88
N GLY A 127 -11.92 0.43 -10.68
CA GLY A 127 -10.48 0.53 -10.36
C GLY A 127 -9.93 1.97 -10.29
N GLU A 128 -10.79 2.99 -10.38
CA GLU A 128 -10.38 4.41 -10.50
C GLU A 128 -10.13 5.08 -9.14
N SER A 129 -10.26 4.34 -8.05
CA SER A 129 -10.11 4.90 -6.73
C SER A 129 -8.63 5.13 -6.36
N VAL A 130 -8.36 6.15 -5.55
CA VAL A 130 -6.98 6.48 -5.15
C VAL A 130 -6.27 5.34 -4.43
N PHE A 131 -7.00 4.53 -3.66
CA PHE A 131 -6.44 3.41 -2.91
C PHE A 131 -6.06 2.24 -3.82
N GLU A 132 -6.84 1.96 -4.87
CA GLU A 132 -6.49 0.96 -5.88
C GLU A 132 -5.28 1.42 -6.70
N LEU A 133 -5.23 2.69 -7.08
CA LEU A 133 -4.12 3.27 -7.83
C LEU A 133 -2.79 3.28 -7.05
N LEU A 134 -2.85 3.27 -5.71
CA LEU A 134 -1.65 3.27 -4.86
C LEU A 134 -1.11 1.89 -4.56
N ARG A 135 -1.90 0.86 -4.78
CA ARG A 135 -1.51 -0.50 -4.45
C ARG A 135 -0.34 -1.00 -5.31
N PRO A 136 -0.39 -0.91 -6.66
CA PRO A 136 0.74 -1.30 -7.50
C PRO A 136 2.05 -0.58 -7.17
N PRO A 137 2.09 0.76 -6.98
CA PRO A 137 3.36 1.41 -6.65
C PRO A 137 3.84 1.09 -5.23
N LEU A 138 2.96 0.88 -4.24
CA LEU A 138 3.37 0.40 -2.91
C LEU A 138 3.96 -1.01 -2.97
N PHE A 139 3.38 -1.90 -3.78
CA PHE A 139 3.96 -3.22 -4.07
C PHE A 139 5.34 -3.08 -4.70
N LEU A 140 5.48 -2.30 -5.78
CA LEU A 140 6.75 -2.12 -6.49
C LEU A 140 7.83 -1.51 -5.59
N LEU A 141 7.47 -0.57 -4.70
CA LEU A 141 8.35 0.05 -3.72
C LEU A 141 9.02 -0.96 -2.80
N LEU A 142 8.32 -2.05 -2.46
CA LEU A 142 8.85 -3.11 -1.60
C LEU A 142 9.46 -4.26 -2.41
N PHE A 143 8.79 -4.68 -3.48
CA PHE A 143 9.16 -5.86 -4.23
C PHE A 143 10.46 -5.67 -5.00
N VAL A 144 10.58 -4.59 -5.78
CA VAL A 144 11.75 -4.38 -6.65
C VAL A 144 13.05 -4.26 -5.85
N PRO A 145 13.20 -3.35 -4.88
CA PRO A 145 14.43 -3.29 -4.08
C PRO A 145 14.62 -4.55 -3.25
N GLY A 146 13.54 -5.20 -2.80
CA GLY A 146 13.60 -6.44 -2.04
C GLY A 146 14.22 -7.57 -2.84
N SER A 147 13.73 -7.78 -4.07
CA SER A 147 14.29 -8.77 -5.00
C SER A 147 15.74 -8.46 -5.37
N VAL A 148 16.09 -7.18 -5.59
CA VAL A 148 17.48 -6.78 -5.89
C VAL A 148 18.40 -7.08 -4.71
N LEU A 149 18.00 -6.72 -3.48
CA LEU A 149 18.77 -7.02 -2.27
C LEU A 149 18.87 -8.53 -2.01
N ALA A 150 17.79 -9.27 -2.28
CA ALA A 150 17.77 -10.73 -2.17
C ALA A 150 18.83 -11.35 -3.09
N LEU A 151 18.81 -10.97 -4.37
CA LEU A 151 19.76 -11.45 -5.38
C LEU A 151 21.19 -11.04 -5.08
N ALA A 152 21.41 -9.75 -4.74
CA ALA A 152 22.72 -9.24 -4.38
C ALA A 152 23.29 -9.99 -3.16
N GLY A 153 22.46 -10.25 -2.16
CA GLY A 153 22.80 -11.01 -0.97
C GLY A 153 23.14 -12.48 -1.22
N THR A 154 22.59 -13.09 -2.27
CA THR A 154 22.87 -14.47 -2.65
C THR A 154 24.08 -14.63 -3.57
N LEU A 155 24.40 -13.60 -4.35
CA LEU A 155 25.47 -13.61 -5.34
C LEU A 155 26.83 -13.16 -4.80
N ALA A 156 26.86 -12.47 -3.66
CA ALA A 156 28.07 -12.07 -2.95
C ALA A 156 28.35 -12.98 -1.76
#